data_AF-B1J7W9-F1
#
_entry.id   AF-B1J7W9-F1
#
_cell.length_a   1.000
_cell.length_b   1.000
_cell.length_c   1.000
_cell.angle_alpha   90.00
_cell.angle_beta   90.00
_cell.angle_gamma   90.00
#
_symmetry.space_group_name_H-M   'P 1'
#
loop_
_entity.id
_entity.type
_entity.pdbx_description
1 polymer ?
#
loop_
_entity_poly.entity_id
_entity_poly.type
_entity_poly.pdbx_seq_one_letter_code
_entity_poly.pdbx_strand_id
1 'polypeptide(L)'
;MNISTESRLELKAAVTRAQQKLADEFPLQARIEDAHPTLQSTYARILGHWIREAAPPAAGIGSQAVLDALCAMDAIVIGEQGIGCYPFSARQTEIHVHFAGKSVHAMCAIDALAIPRMVRHAARIIARCVVCRCHLACSLAANGSVEKEHQNPEAARVVWESGAGEGQACCNSLCANINFG
;
A
#
# COMPACT_ATOMS: atom_id res chain seq x y z
N MET A 1 12.16 -25.64 -3.00
CA MET A 1 12.82 -25.71 -4.32
C MET A 1 13.89 -24.62 -4.34
N ASN A 2 15.16 -24.93 -4.67
CA ASN A 2 16.19 -23.89 -4.78
C ASN A 2 16.03 -23.19 -6.14
N ILE A 3 15.52 -21.95 -6.13
CA ILE A 3 15.43 -21.10 -7.32
C ILE A 3 16.86 -20.79 -7.78
N SER A 4 17.18 -21.04 -9.06
CA SER A 4 18.49 -20.75 -9.63
C SER A 4 18.81 -19.25 -9.57
N THR A 5 20.09 -18.89 -9.53
CA THR A 5 20.54 -17.49 -9.53
C THR A 5 20.01 -16.72 -10.75
N GLU A 6 19.95 -17.36 -11.90
CA GLU A 6 19.39 -16.82 -13.14
C GLU A 6 17.90 -16.50 -13.01
N SER A 7 17.10 -17.43 -12.49
CA SER A 7 15.67 -17.21 -12.23
C SER A 7 15.42 -16.12 -11.18
N ARG A 8 16.30 -15.97 -10.18
CA ARG A 8 16.22 -14.87 -9.21
C ARG A 8 16.49 -13.50 -9.86
N LEU A 9 17.41 -13.43 -10.82
CA LEU A 9 17.72 -12.20 -11.56
C LEU A 9 16.55 -11.79 -12.45
N GLU A 10 15.93 -12.74 -13.14
CA GLU A 10 14.75 -12.50 -13.96
C GLU A 10 13.57 -11.97 -13.13
N LEU A 11 13.29 -12.60 -11.99
CA LEU A 11 12.25 -12.15 -11.06
C LEU A 11 12.53 -10.74 -10.55
N LYS A 12 13.79 -10.44 -10.19
CA LYS A 12 14.18 -9.09 -9.77
C LYS A 12 13.92 -8.08 -10.89
N ALA A 13 14.30 -8.39 -12.13
CA ALA A 13 14.08 -7.52 -13.27
C ALA A 13 12.59 -7.30 -13.55
N ALA A 14 11.76 -8.35 -13.41
CA ALA A 14 10.31 -8.24 -13.54
C ALA A 14 9.69 -7.32 -12.46
N VAL A 15 10.12 -7.46 -11.20
CA VAL A 15 9.69 -6.58 -10.10
C VAL A 15 10.10 -5.13 -10.37
N THR A 16 11.33 -4.89 -10.81
CA THR A 16 11.80 -3.52 -11.12
C THR A 16 10.98 -2.90 -12.26
N ARG A 17 10.67 -3.64 -13.33
CA ARG A 17 9.80 -3.14 -14.40
C ARG A 17 8.39 -2.83 -13.92
N ALA A 18 7.81 -3.69 -13.08
CA ALA A 18 6.49 -3.45 -12.50
C ALA A 18 6.49 -2.22 -11.58
N GLN A 19 7.53 -2.03 -10.76
CA GLN A 19 7.67 -0.83 -9.92
C GLN A 19 7.79 0.45 -10.76
N GLN A 20 8.55 0.42 -11.85
CA GLN A 20 8.65 1.56 -12.76
C GLN A 20 7.30 1.89 -13.39
N LYS A 21 6.61 0.87 -13.93
CA LYS A 21 5.26 1.04 -14.49
C LYS A 21 4.29 1.66 -13.47
N LEU A 22 4.35 1.22 -12.20
CA LEU A 22 3.53 1.78 -11.13
C LEU A 22 3.84 3.25 -10.87
N ALA A 23 5.13 3.61 -10.82
CA ALA A 23 5.55 4.99 -10.65
C ALA A 23 5.13 5.89 -11.82
N ASP A 24 5.11 5.35 -13.05
CA ASP A 24 4.66 6.07 -14.24
C ASP A 24 3.13 6.29 -14.25
N GLU A 25 2.35 5.28 -13.86
CA GLU A 25 0.87 5.37 -13.80
C GLU A 25 0.37 6.18 -12.59
N PHE A 26 1.09 6.11 -11.46
CA PHE A 26 0.74 6.81 -10.23
C PHE A 26 1.95 7.49 -9.60
N PRO A 27 2.39 8.64 -10.16
CA PRO A 27 3.59 9.36 -9.72
C PRO A 27 3.35 10.16 -8.44
N LEU A 28 2.71 9.56 -7.42
CA LEU A 28 2.35 10.23 -6.18
C LEU A 28 3.56 10.85 -5.47
N GLN A 29 4.69 10.14 -5.45
CA GLN A 29 5.91 10.65 -4.82
C GLN A 29 6.34 11.99 -5.45
N ALA A 30 6.47 12.03 -6.79
CA ALA A 30 6.84 13.25 -7.50
C ALA A 30 5.79 14.36 -7.31
N ARG A 31 4.49 14.03 -7.35
CA ARG A 31 3.41 15.01 -7.09
C ARG A 31 3.54 15.64 -5.71
N ILE A 32 3.88 14.87 -4.68
CA ILE A 32 4.07 15.39 -3.32
C ILE A 32 5.36 16.20 -3.24
N GLU A 33 6.48 15.70 -3.78
CA GLU A 33 7.77 16.41 -3.75
C GLU A 33 7.72 17.77 -4.46
N ASP A 34 6.94 17.89 -5.54
CA ASP A 34 6.73 19.13 -6.29
C ASP A 34 5.61 20.02 -5.71
N ALA A 35 4.81 19.52 -4.78
CA ALA A 35 3.69 20.26 -4.20
C ALA A 35 4.14 21.42 -3.32
N HIS A 36 3.24 22.38 -3.08
CA HIS A 36 3.49 23.48 -2.14
C HIS A 36 3.86 22.95 -0.73
N PRO A 37 4.80 23.57 0.02
CA PRO A 37 5.26 23.07 1.32
C PRO A 37 4.14 22.81 2.35
N THR A 38 3.04 23.56 2.28
CA THR A 38 1.85 23.33 3.12
C THR A 38 1.17 21.99 2.82
N LEU A 39 1.12 21.59 1.55
CA LEU A 39 0.56 20.29 1.14
C LEU A 39 1.49 19.17 1.59
N GLN A 40 2.80 19.32 1.36
CA GLN A 40 3.82 18.35 1.79
C GLN A 40 3.77 18.08 3.30
N SER A 41 3.79 19.15 4.10
CA SER A 41 3.76 19.05 5.56
C SER A 41 2.44 18.47 6.07
N THR A 42 1.30 18.78 5.42
CA THR A 42 0.02 18.20 5.82
C THR A 42 -0.07 16.72 5.45
N TYR A 43 0.39 16.34 4.25
CA TYR A 43 0.49 14.93 3.85
C TYR A 43 1.40 14.13 4.80
N ALA A 44 2.59 14.65 5.12
CA ALA A 44 3.51 14.03 6.07
C ALA A 44 2.90 13.89 7.48
N ARG A 45 2.08 14.85 7.92
CA ARG A 45 1.35 14.77 9.19
C ARG A 45 0.28 13.67 9.18
N ILE A 46 -0.48 13.55 8.08
CA ILE A 46 -1.49 12.49 7.90
C ILE A 46 -0.81 11.12 7.91
N LEU A 47 0.24 10.95 7.11
CA LEU A 47 1.01 9.71 7.04
C LEU A 47 1.66 9.35 8.38
N GLY A 48 2.25 10.34 9.04
CA GLY A 48 2.85 10.17 10.36
C GLY A 48 1.81 9.81 11.45
N HIS A 49 0.58 10.30 11.33
CA HIS A 49 -0.51 9.88 12.22
C HIS A 49 -0.85 8.41 12.02
N TRP A 50 -1.01 7.95 10.77
CA TRP A 50 -1.24 6.53 10.48
C TRP A 50 -0.13 5.63 11.02
N ILE A 51 1.14 6.02 10.85
CA ILE A 51 2.29 5.23 11.36
C ILE A 51 2.25 5.12 12.89
N ARG A 52 1.89 6.19 13.61
CA ARG A 52 1.86 6.19 15.07
C ARG A 52 0.61 5.54 15.64
N GLU A 53 -0.56 5.88 15.14
CA GLU A 53 -1.84 5.50 15.73
C GLU A 53 -2.41 4.21 15.13
N ALA A 54 -1.97 3.81 13.93
CA ALA A 54 -2.58 2.73 13.14
C ALA A 54 -4.09 2.93 12.93
N ALA A 55 -4.50 4.19 12.81
CA ALA A 55 -5.89 4.60 12.65
C ALA A 55 -5.98 5.84 11.74
N PRO A 56 -7.13 6.05 11.07
CA PRO A 56 -7.34 7.23 10.24
C PRO A 56 -7.39 8.50 11.10
N PRO A 57 -6.71 9.59 10.69
CA PRO A 57 -6.88 10.87 11.35
C PRO A 57 -8.27 11.45 11.07
N ALA A 58 -8.76 12.25 12.02
CA ALA A 58 -9.97 13.05 11.85
C ALA A 58 -9.78 14.14 10.77
N ALA A 59 -10.90 14.58 10.19
CA ALA A 59 -10.91 15.61 9.15
C ALA A 59 -10.25 16.95 9.57
N GLY A 60 -10.17 17.25 10.87
CA GLY A 60 -9.53 18.46 11.40
C GLY A 60 -7.99 18.49 11.35
N ILE A 61 -7.32 17.49 10.77
CA ILE A 61 -5.85 17.44 10.71
C ILE A 61 -5.23 18.53 9.81
N GLY A 62 -6.01 19.08 8.87
CA GLY A 62 -5.61 20.17 7.98
C GLY A 62 -6.79 21.08 7.66
N SER A 63 -6.51 22.21 6.98
CA SER A 63 -7.58 23.06 6.45
C SER A 63 -8.30 22.37 5.29
N GLN A 64 -9.59 22.64 5.10
CA GLN A 64 -10.39 22.01 4.04
C GLN A 64 -9.76 22.22 2.66
N ALA A 65 -9.32 23.43 2.32
CA ALA A 65 -8.67 23.73 1.04
C ALA A 65 -7.40 22.90 0.80
N VAL A 66 -6.62 22.62 1.85
CA VAL A 66 -5.42 21.76 1.75
C VAL A 66 -5.81 20.30 1.55
N LEU A 67 -6.84 19.83 2.26
CA LEU A 67 -7.33 18.45 2.12
C LEU A 67 -7.95 18.22 0.73
N ASP A 68 -8.70 19.19 0.21
CA ASP A 68 -9.27 19.14 -1.14
C ASP A 68 -8.15 19.11 -2.19
N ALA A 69 -7.10 19.92 -2.03
CA ALA A 69 -5.95 19.91 -2.94
C ALA A 69 -5.19 18.57 -2.90
N LEU A 70 -4.99 18.00 -1.71
CA LEU A 70 -4.38 16.66 -1.56
C LEU A 70 -5.25 15.56 -2.17
N CYS A 71 -6.58 15.67 -2.05
CA CYS A 71 -7.54 14.74 -2.66
C CYS A 71 -7.48 14.85 -4.20
N ALA A 72 -7.46 16.07 -4.75
CA ALA A 72 -7.41 16.30 -6.20
C ALA A 72 -6.15 15.76 -6.89
N MET A 73 -5.06 15.54 -6.14
CA MET A 73 -3.83 14.92 -6.64
C MET A 73 -3.70 13.43 -6.29
N ASP A 74 -4.79 12.82 -5.79
CA ASP A 74 -4.86 11.42 -5.33
C ASP A 74 -3.93 11.07 -4.16
N ALA A 75 -3.48 12.06 -3.37
CA ALA A 75 -2.61 11.79 -2.23
C ALA A 75 -3.36 11.22 -1.02
N ILE A 76 -4.62 11.62 -0.86
CA ILE A 76 -5.49 11.17 0.22
C ILE A 76 -6.87 10.82 -0.31
N VAL A 77 -7.61 10.05 0.48
CA VAL A 77 -9.01 9.72 0.23
C VAL A 77 -9.81 10.11 1.45
N ILE A 78 -10.77 11.00 1.29
CA ILE A 78 -11.67 11.42 2.36
C ILE A 78 -12.92 10.54 2.30
N GLY A 79 -13.26 9.88 3.40
CA GLY A 79 -14.47 9.07 3.50
C GLY A 79 -15.07 9.11 4.91
N GLU A 80 -16.19 8.42 5.08
CA GLU A 80 -16.93 8.36 6.35
C GLU A 80 -16.11 7.77 7.51
N GLN A 81 -15.20 6.84 7.20
CA GLN A 81 -14.30 6.24 8.19
C GLN A 81 -13.06 7.09 8.48
N GLY A 82 -12.97 8.30 7.92
CA GLY A 82 -11.84 9.22 8.07
C GLY A 82 -10.96 9.29 6.81
N ILE A 83 -9.74 9.81 6.98
CA ILE A 83 -8.83 10.07 5.87
C ILE A 83 -7.90 8.87 5.63
N GLY A 84 -8.01 8.24 4.47
CA GLY A 84 -7.04 7.27 3.96
C GLY A 84 -5.87 7.97 3.27
N CYS A 85 -4.68 7.37 3.33
CA CYS A 85 -3.49 7.81 2.59
C CYS A 85 -2.55 6.63 2.38
N TYR A 86 -1.91 6.54 1.21
CA TYR A 86 -1.02 5.42 0.90
C TYR A 86 0.09 5.25 1.94
N PRO A 87 0.34 4.02 2.44
CA PRO A 87 -0.25 2.74 2.04
C PRO A 87 -1.56 2.33 2.76
N PHE A 88 -2.09 3.18 3.65
CA PHE A 88 -3.18 2.86 4.57
C PHE A 88 -4.57 3.23 4.03
N SER A 89 -5.52 2.31 4.17
CA SER A 89 -6.92 2.53 3.86
C SER A 89 -7.71 2.82 5.14
N ALA A 90 -8.46 3.92 5.14
CA ALA A 90 -9.48 4.17 6.16
C ALA A 90 -10.69 3.23 6.01
N ARG A 91 -11.00 2.84 4.76
CA ARG A 91 -12.02 1.85 4.45
C ARG A 91 -11.52 0.44 4.75
N GLN A 92 -12.42 -0.42 5.20
CA GLN A 92 -12.13 -1.85 5.31
C GLN A 92 -11.82 -2.45 3.93
N THR A 93 -10.71 -3.16 3.83
CA THR A 93 -10.30 -3.95 2.65
C THR A 93 -10.04 -5.40 3.06
N GLU A 94 -9.99 -6.32 2.09
CA GLU A 94 -9.63 -7.72 2.34
C GLU A 94 -8.14 -7.92 2.67
N ILE A 95 -7.33 -6.86 2.70
CA ILE A 95 -5.89 -6.92 2.94
C ILE A 95 -5.57 -6.25 4.28
N HIS A 96 -5.27 -7.07 5.27
CA HIS A 96 -4.98 -6.65 6.64
C HIS A 96 -3.49 -6.77 6.93
N VAL A 97 -2.94 -5.79 7.64
CA VAL A 97 -1.56 -5.82 8.12
C VAL A 97 -1.55 -5.67 9.63
N HIS A 98 -1.03 -6.69 10.31
CA HIS A 98 -0.92 -6.76 11.75
C HIS A 98 0.52 -6.52 12.18
N PHE A 99 0.77 -5.57 13.06
CA PHE A 99 2.12 -5.25 13.57
C PHE A 99 2.02 -4.63 14.97
N ALA A 100 2.95 -4.95 15.86
CA ALA A 100 3.03 -4.36 17.21
C ALA A 100 1.69 -4.33 17.99
N GLY A 101 0.86 -5.37 17.86
CA GLY A 101 -0.47 -5.45 18.49
C GLY A 101 -1.56 -4.58 17.84
N LYS A 102 -1.24 -3.88 16.75
CA LYS A 102 -2.14 -3.04 15.95
C LYS A 102 -2.51 -3.73 14.65
N SER A 103 -3.58 -3.25 14.02
CA SER A 103 -4.07 -3.75 12.73
C SER A 103 -4.52 -2.58 11.86
N VAL A 104 -4.14 -2.61 10.58
CA VAL A 104 -4.59 -1.64 9.57
C VAL A 104 -5.08 -2.38 8.32
N HIS A 105 -5.87 -1.67 7.51
CA HIS A 105 -6.18 -2.09 6.15
C HIS A 105 -5.21 -1.43 5.18
N ALA A 106 -4.70 -2.19 4.21
CA ALA A 106 -3.89 -1.65 3.13
C ALA A 106 -4.77 -1.29 1.92
N MET A 107 -4.35 -0.28 1.15
CA MET A 107 -5.02 0.11 -0.10
C MET A 107 -4.92 -0.96 -1.19
N CYS A 108 -3.76 -1.63 -1.30
CA CYS A 108 -3.54 -2.73 -2.24
C CYS A 108 -2.47 -3.72 -1.73
N ALA A 109 -2.14 -4.75 -2.53
CA ALA A 109 -1.13 -5.74 -2.16
C ALA A 109 0.29 -5.16 -2.05
N ILE A 110 0.68 -4.22 -2.92
CA ILE A 110 2.00 -3.57 -2.86
C ILE A 110 2.10 -2.66 -1.63
N ASP A 111 1.03 -1.92 -1.32
CA ASP A 111 0.93 -1.10 -0.12
C ASP A 111 1.07 -1.93 1.15
N ALA A 112 0.45 -3.12 1.20
CA ALA A 112 0.60 -4.04 2.32
C ALA A 112 2.05 -4.46 2.55
N LEU A 113 2.81 -4.68 1.47
CA LEU A 113 4.24 -5.01 1.53
C LEU A 113 5.11 -3.82 1.96
N ALA A 114 4.66 -2.58 1.74
CA ALA A 114 5.39 -1.37 2.13
C ALA A 114 5.27 -1.05 3.62
N ILE A 115 4.12 -1.34 4.24
CA ILE A 115 3.80 -1.00 5.64
C ILE A 115 4.89 -1.42 6.64
N PRO A 116 5.40 -2.68 6.66
CA PRO A 116 6.33 -3.14 7.70
C PRO A 116 7.60 -2.27 7.78
N ARG A 117 8.11 -1.85 6.62
CA ARG A 117 9.27 -0.97 6.52
C ARG A 117 8.97 0.45 6.96
N MET A 118 7.76 0.95 6.68
CA MET A 118 7.33 2.29 7.10
C MET A 118 7.13 2.39 8.61
N VAL A 119 6.49 1.37 9.21
CA VAL A 119 6.25 1.32 10.66
C VAL A 119 7.46 0.81 11.45
N ARG A 120 8.48 0.27 10.77
CA ARG A 120 9.70 -0.30 11.36
C ARG A 120 9.41 -1.45 12.34
N HIS A 121 8.41 -2.26 12.05
CA HIS A 121 8.04 -3.43 12.83
C HIS A 121 7.85 -4.64 11.91
N ALA A 122 8.17 -5.83 12.44
CA ALA A 122 7.73 -7.06 11.81
C ALA A 122 6.19 -7.08 11.75
N ALA A 123 5.65 -7.66 10.68
CA ALA A 123 4.23 -7.65 10.43
C ALA A 123 3.76 -8.98 9.84
N ARG A 124 2.48 -9.26 10.06
CA ARG A 124 1.75 -10.34 9.38
C ARG A 124 0.70 -9.73 8.46
N ILE A 125 0.80 -10.01 7.18
CA ILE A 125 -0.21 -9.69 6.17
C ILE A 125 -1.19 -10.86 6.10
N ILE A 126 -2.48 -10.55 6.13
CA ILE A 126 -3.57 -11.49 5.88
C ILE A 126 -4.37 -10.95 4.70
N ALA A 127 -4.60 -11.79 3.70
CA ALA A 127 -5.32 -11.42 2.49
C ALA A 127 -6.16 -12.59 1.96
N ARG A 128 -6.91 -12.32 0.88
CA ARG A 128 -7.63 -13.34 0.13
C ARG A 128 -7.11 -13.39 -1.30
N CYS A 129 -6.80 -14.59 -1.79
CA CYS A 129 -6.39 -14.77 -3.19
C CYS A 129 -7.50 -14.29 -4.13
N VAL A 130 -7.18 -13.42 -5.08
CA VAL A 130 -8.16 -12.91 -6.06
C VAL A 130 -8.67 -14.02 -6.99
N VAL A 131 -7.87 -15.07 -7.22
CA VAL A 131 -8.20 -16.18 -8.12
C VAL A 131 -9.02 -17.27 -7.43
N CYS A 132 -8.50 -17.87 -6.36
CA CYS A 132 -9.13 -19.03 -5.71
C CYS A 132 -9.91 -18.70 -4.43
N ARG A 133 -9.85 -17.44 -3.97
CA ARG A 133 -10.49 -16.95 -2.73
C ARG A 133 -10.02 -17.62 -1.44
N CYS A 134 -8.98 -18.46 -1.47
CA CYS A 134 -8.34 -19.00 -0.27
C CYS A 134 -7.67 -17.89 0.56
N HIS A 135 -7.56 -18.14 1.87
CA HIS A 135 -6.83 -17.24 2.76
C HIS A 135 -5.33 -17.33 2.49
N LEU A 136 -4.71 -16.16 2.37
CA LEU A 136 -3.27 -16.00 2.24
C LEU A 136 -2.74 -15.33 3.51
N ALA A 137 -1.58 -15.78 3.96
CA ALA A 137 -0.87 -15.15 5.06
C ALA A 137 0.62 -15.09 4.78
N CYS A 138 1.23 -13.93 5.00
CA CYS A 138 2.65 -13.70 4.82
C CYS A 138 3.22 -12.94 6.03
N SER A 139 4.38 -13.37 6.54
CA SER A 139 5.09 -12.69 7.61
C SER A 139 6.29 -11.98 7.03
N LEU A 140 6.47 -10.73 7.43
CA LEU A 140 7.56 -9.87 6.98
C LEU A 140 8.33 -9.37 8.20
N ALA A 141 9.65 -9.41 8.12
CA ALA A 141 10.51 -8.73 9.07
C ALA A 141 10.39 -7.20 8.91
N ALA A 142 10.89 -6.44 9.89
CA ALA A 142 10.81 -4.97 9.90
C ALA A 142 11.52 -4.28 8.71
N ASN A 143 12.43 -4.98 8.03
CA ASN A 143 13.10 -4.49 6.81
C ASN A 143 12.30 -4.80 5.52
N GLY A 144 11.15 -5.45 5.62
CA GLY A 144 10.31 -5.88 4.50
C GLY A 144 10.69 -7.23 3.90
N SER A 145 11.65 -7.98 4.46
CA SER A 145 11.97 -9.32 3.95
C SER A 145 10.92 -10.33 4.39
N VAL A 146 10.47 -11.18 3.46
CA VAL A 146 9.56 -12.29 3.75
C VAL A 146 10.26 -13.32 4.65
N GLU A 147 9.63 -13.68 5.75
CA GLU A 147 10.07 -14.73 6.64
C GLU A 147 9.78 -16.09 6.00
N LYS A 148 10.81 -16.93 5.85
CA LYS A 148 10.72 -18.21 5.14
C LYS A 148 10.24 -19.35 6.04
N GLU A 149 10.27 -19.15 7.35
CA GLU A 149 9.93 -20.18 8.32
C GLU A 149 8.40 -20.31 8.41
N HIS A 150 7.88 -21.52 8.21
CA HIS A 150 6.45 -21.86 8.29
C HIS A 150 5.52 -21.25 7.23
N GLN A 151 6.05 -20.80 6.10
CA GLN A 151 5.23 -20.24 5.00
C GLN A 151 5.56 -20.92 3.68
N ASN A 152 4.56 -21.03 2.80
CA ASN A 152 4.81 -21.23 1.38
C ASN A 152 4.78 -19.85 0.69
N PRO A 153 5.88 -19.07 0.71
CA PRO A 153 5.90 -17.75 0.10
C PRO A 153 5.68 -17.78 -1.42
N GLU A 154 5.81 -18.95 -2.06
CA GLU A 154 5.47 -19.12 -3.48
C GLU A 154 3.95 -19.12 -3.73
N ALA A 155 3.14 -19.27 -2.68
CA ALA A 155 1.67 -19.31 -2.75
C ALA A 155 1.00 -17.92 -2.68
N ALA A 156 1.74 -16.84 -2.45
CA ALA A 156 1.20 -15.48 -2.45
C ALA A 156 2.01 -14.60 -3.41
N ARG A 157 1.44 -14.30 -4.57
CA ARG A 157 2.02 -13.40 -5.57
C ARG A 157 1.25 -12.10 -5.59
N VAL A 158 1.92 -11.01 -5.96
CA VAL A 158 1.21 -9.79 -6.35
C VAL A 158 0.76 -9.96 -7.79
N VAL A 159 -0.55 -9.84 -8.01
CA VAL A 159 -1.18 -9.83 -9.32
C VAL A 159 -1.61 -8.41 -9.60
N TRP A 160 -1.24 -7.90 -10.77
CA TRP A 160 -1.68 -6.61 -11.27
C TRP A 160 -2.41 -6.81 -12.60
N GLU A 161 -3.74 -6.76 -12.55
CA GLU A 161 -4.59 -6.86 -13.73
C GLU A 161 -4.67 -5.50 -14.43
N SER A 162 -4.59 -5.49 -15.76
CA SER A 162 -4.62 -4.24 -16.52
C SER A 162 -6.08 -3.83 -16.75
N GLY A 163 -6.47 -2.67 -16.23
CA GLY A 163 -7.85 -2.18 -16.32
C GLY A 163 -8.12 -0.97 -15.43
N ALA A 164 -7.31 0.09 -15.53
CA ALA A 164 -7.63 1.34 -14.86
C ALA A 164 -8.83 1.99 -15.57
N GLY A 165 -9.98 2.06 -14.89
CA GLY A 165 -11.08 2.91 -15.33
C GLY A 165 -10.62 4.37 -15.34
N GLU A 166 -10.72 5.04 -16.48
CA GLU A 166 -10.37 6.45 -16.61
C GLU A 166 -11.21 7.32 -15.65
N GLY A 167 -10.57 8.29 -14.97
CA GLY A 167 -11.25 9.32 -14.19
C GLY A 167 -11.65 8.96 -12.75
N GLN A 168 -11.19 7.85 -12.19
CA GLN A 168 -11.40 7.51 -10.77
C GLN A 168 -10.12 7.62 -9.94
N ALA A 169 -10.27 8.02 -8.67
CA ALA A 169 -9.16 8.08 -7.72
C ALA A 169 -8.37 6.76 -7.70
N CYS A 170 -7.05 6.83 -7.59
CA CYS A 170 -6.16 5.67 -7.70
C CYS A 170 -6.56 4.50 -6.77
N CYS A 171 -7.15 4.80 -5.61
CA CYS A 171 -7.61 3.78 -4.65
C CYS A 171 -8.77 2.92 -5.17
N ASN A 172 -9.55 3.45 -6.12
CA ASN A 172 -10.72 2.81 -6.73
C ASN A 172 -10.44 2.32 -8.17
N SER A 173 -9.36 2.78 -8.79
CA SER A 173 -8.92 2.34 -10.12
C SER A 173 -7.70 1.43 -10.02
N LEU A 174 -6.51 2.00 -9.95
CA LEU A 174 -5.25 1.26 -10.01
C LEU A 174 -5.08 0.27 -8.85
N CYS A 175 -5.26 0.71 -7.61
CA CYS A 175 -5.09 -0.14 -6.43
C CYS A 175 -6.11 -1.29 -6.36
N ALA A 176 -7.32 -1.07 -6.89
CA ALA A 176 -8.34 -2.12 -6.96
C ALA A 176 -7.88 -3.31 -7.82
N ASN A 177 -6.95 -3.09 -8.76
CA ASN A 177 -6.40 -4.10 -9.63
C ASN A 177 -5.07 -4.72 -9.15
N ILE A 178 -4.53 -4.29 -7.99
CA ILE A 178 -3.27 -4.77 -7.42
C ILE A 178 -3.57 -5.62 -6.18
N ASN A 179 -3.67 -6.93 -6.35
CA ASN A 179 -4.13 -7.86 -5.31
C ASN A 179 -3.13 -9.00 -5.07
N PHE A 180 -3.38 -9.79 -4.03
CA PHE A 180 -2.68 -11.06 -3.84
C PHE A 180 -3.39 -12.17 -4.63
N GLY A 181 -2.63 -13.02 -5.32
CA GLY A 181 -3.11 -14.13 -6.13
C GLY A 181 -2.22 -15.36 -6.05
#